data_AF-A0A3D3GZU5-F1
#
_entry.id   AF-A0A3D3GZU5-F1
#
_cell.length_a   1.000
_cell.length_b   1.000
_cell.length_c   1.000
_cell.angle_alpha   90.00
_cell.angle_beta   90.00
_cell.angle_gamma   90.00
#
_symmetry.space_group_name_H-M   'P 1'
#
loop_
_entity.id
_entity.type
_entity.pdbx_description
1 polymer ?
#
loop_
_entity_poly.entity_id
_entity_poly.type
_entity_poly.pdbx_seq_one_letter_code
_entity_poly.pdbx_strand_id
1 'polypeptide(L)'
;MMIVNEQELIATLDNIERFWGKLSEVGSIEKLRKLSEGVRGLEASRPNICEQLGSRFGHLLSQEQQEKLFPKLMGWAGCNILAIHWFERYKIPSCGHKTPFELCQIGQVEALLSYIELIEIGGFE
;
A
#
# COMPACT_ATOMS: atom_id res chain seq x y z
N MET A 1 9.62 4.24 -19.64
CA MET A 1 10.31 3.34 -18.69
C MET A 1 9.28 2.30 -18.30
N MET A 2 9.44 1.04 -18.71
CA MET A 2 8.54 -0.01 -18.26
C MET A 2 8.99 -0.41 -16.86
N ILE A 3 8.11 -0.21 -15.87
CA ILE A 3 8.31 -0.75 -14.52
C ILE A 3 8.12 -2.25 -14.66
N VAL A 4 9.15 -3.04 -14.39
CA VAL A 4 9.12 -4.50 -14.62
C VAL A 4 9.10 -5.30 -13.33
N ASN A 5 9.33 -4.68 -12.17
CA ASN A 5 9.29 -5.37 -10.87
C ASN A 5 8.88 -4.45 -9.69
N GLU A 6 8.65 -5.08 -8.54
CA GLU A 6 8.19 -4.45 -7.28
C GLU A 6 9.17 -3.40 -6.74
N GLN A 7 10.49 -3.67 -6.81
CA GLN A 7 11.51 -2.74 -6.34
C GLN A 7 11.57 -1.47 -7.19
N GLU A 8 11.41 -1.60 -8.51
CA GLU A 8 11.35 -0.46 -9.42
C GLU A 8 10.11 0.42 -9.20
N LEU A 9 8.96 -0.18 -8.86
CA LEU A 9 7.77 0.59 -8.55
C LEU A 9 7.96 1.38 -7.25
N ILE A 10 8.46 0.73 -6.20
CA ILE A 10 8.71 1.40 -4.91
C ILE A 10 9.72 2.55 -5.09
N ALA A 11 10.85 2.29 -5.76
CA ALA A 11 11.83 3.33 -6.05
C ALA A 11 11.25 4.47 -6.92
N THR A 12 10.31 4.16 -7.81
CA THR A 12 9.60 5.15 -8.60
C THR A 12 8.68 6.01 -7.73
N LEU A 13 7.95 5.41 -6.80
CA LEU A 13 7.02 6.09 -5.89
C LEU A 13 7.78 6.97 -4.87
N ASP A 14 8.86 6.47 -4.29
CA ASP A 14 9.76 7.25 -3.42
C ASP A 14 10.36 8.45 -4.16
N ASN A 15 10.72 8.26 -5.43
CA ASN A 15 11.17 9.37 -6.27
C ASN A 15 10.05 10.37 -6.52
N ILE A 16 8.83 9.93 -6.84
CA ILE A 16 7.66 10.80 -7.01
C ILE A 16 7.45 11.63 -5.75
N GLU A 17 7.40 11.04 -4.55
CA GLU A 17 7.23 11.75 -3.27
C GLU A 17 8.33 12.79 -3.05
N ARG A 18 9.60 12.46 -3.35
CA ARG A 18 10.71 13.43 -3.28
C ARG A 18 10.59 14.54 -4.32
N PHE A 19 10.03 14.25 -5.49
CA PHE A 19 9.81 15.23 -6.56
C PHE A 19 8.63 16.16 -6.28
N TRP A 20 7.63 15.75 -5.50
CA TRP A 20 6.51 16.60 -5.09
C TRP A 20 6.98 17.89 -4.38
N GLY A 21 8.04 17.81 -3.58
CA GLY A 21 8.66 18.99 -2.95
C GLY A 21 9.40 19.93 -3.91
N LYS A 22 9.62 19.53 -5.16
CA LYS A 22 10.41 20.25 -6.19
C LYS A 22 9.61 20.59 -7.44
N LEU A 23 8.28 20.59 -7.35
CA LEU A 23 7.33 20.70 -8.46
C LEU A 23 7.33 22.05 -9.22
N SER A 24 8.19 23.00 -8.88
CA SER A 24 8.26 24.30 -9.57
C SER A 24 8.85 24.25 -10.98
N GLU A 25 9.39 23.10 -11.44
CA GLU A 25 10.04 22.98 -12.74
C GLU A 25 9.22 22.15 -13.75
N VAL A 26 9.02 22.71 -14.95
CA VAL A 26 8.23 22.12 -16.06
C VAL A 26 8.70 20.70 -16.46
N GLY A 27 9.99 20.38 -16.28
CA GLY A 27 10.55 19.05 -16.54
C GLY A 27 10.15 17.97 -15.52
N SER A 28 9.73 18.37 -14.32
CA SER A 28 9.29 17.45 -13.26
C SER A 28 7.88 16.93 -13.54
N ILE A 29 6.99 17.75 -14.10
CA ILE A 29 5.60 17.37 -14.42
C ILE A 29 5.55 16.27 -15.50
N GLU A 30 6.34 16.39 -16.56
CA GLU A 30 6.39 15.40 -17.64
C GLU A 30 7.01 14.07 -17.18
N LYS A 31 7.98 14.11 -16.25
CA LYS A 31 8.52 12.90 -15.60
C LYS A 31 7.45 12.21 -14.76
N LEU A 32 6.71 12.97 -13.94
CA LEU A 32 5.61 12.42 -13.14
C LEU A 32 4.53 11.78 -14.00
N ARG A 33 4.17 12.41 -15.13
CA ARG A 33 3.20 11.85 -16.08
C ARG A 33 3.64 10.48 -16.59
N LYS A 34 4.87 10.37 -17.11
CA LYS A 34 5.45 9.12 -17.63
C LYS A 34 5.57 8.03 -16.56
N LEU A 35 5.91 8.40 -15.33
CA LEU A 35 5.95 7.46 -14.22
C LEU A 35 4.53 6.96 -13.89
N SER A 36 3.53 7.86 -13.82
CA SER A 36 2.14 7.49 -13.56
C SER A 36 1.56 6.55 -14.63
N GLU A 37 1.96 6.72 -15.90
CA GLU A 37 1.57 5.83 -17.00
C GLU A 37 2.23 4.45 -16.86
N GLY A 38 3.48 4.40 -16.41
CA GLY A 38 4.17 3.15 -16.09
C GLY A 38 3.52 2.39 -14.93
N VAL A 39 3.05 3.11 -13.90
CA VAL A 39 2.31 2.51 -12.78
C VAL A 39 0.98 1.93 -13.26
N ARG A 40 0.18 2.69 -14.02
CA ARG A 40 -1.11 2.21 -14.57
C ARG A 40 -0.96 1.00 -15.50
N GLY A 41 0.09 0.98 -16.33
CA GLY A 41 0.36 -0.16 -17.21
C GLY A 41 0.70 -1.44 -16.43
N LEU A 42 1.39 -1.31 -15.29
CA LEU A 42 1.69 -2.42 -14.41
C LEU A 42 0.43 -2.95 -13.70
N GLU A 43 -0.42 -2.04 -13.22
CA GLU A 43 -1.69 -2.36 -12.54
C GLU A 43 -2.65 -3.15 -13.44
N ALA A 44 -2.78 -2.76 -14.71
CA ALA A 44 -3.68 -3.42 -15.67
C ALA A 44 -3.29 -4.87 -16.03
N SER A 45 -2.06 -5.29 -15.71
CA SER A 45 -1.52 -6.60 -16.10
C SER A 45 -1.61 -7.67 -15.00
N ARG A 46 -2.15 -7.35 -13.82
CA ARG A 46 -2.08 -8.22 -12.64
C ARG A 46 -3.42 -8.91 -12.34
N PRO A 47 -3.40 -10.16 -11.82
CA PRO A 47 -4.61 -10.90 -11.44
C PRO A 47 -5.43 -10.17 -10.38
N ASN A 48 -6.66 -10.65 -10.18
CA ASN A 48 -7.66 -9.99 -9.34
C ASN A 48 -7.05 -9.63 -7.97
N ILE A 49 -7.05 -8.34 -7.68
CA ILE A 49 -6.09 -7.64 -6.83
C ILE A 49 -6.07 -8.17 -5.38
N CYS A 50 -7.23 -8.57 -4.85
CA CYS A 50 -7.36 -9.19 -3.52
C CYS A 50 -6.66 -10.57 -3.41
N GLU A 51 -6.47 -11.30 -4.51
CA GLU A 51 -5.86 -12.63 -4.51
C GLU A 51 -4.36 -12.59 -4.17
N GLN A 52 -3.66 -11.49 -4.51
CA GLN A 52 -2.24 -11.33 -4.16
C GLN A 52 -2.03 -11.04 -2.67
N LEU A 53 -2.89 -10.21 -2.07
CA LEU A 53 -2.87 -9.99 -0.62
C LEU A 53 -3.26 -11.27 0.13
N GLY A 54 -4.28 -11.99 -0.35
CA GLY A 54 -4.70 -13.27 0.23
C GLY A 54 -3.63 -14.36 0.14
N SER A 55 -2.96 -14.50 -1.00
CA SER A 55 -1.88 -15.48 -1.14
C SER A 55 -0.65 -15.15 -0.28
N ARG A 56 -0.34 -13.87 -0.06
CA ARG A 56 0.83 -13.45 0.74
C ARG A 56 0.55 -13.42 2.25
N PHE A 57 -0.61 -12.89 2.66
CA PHE A 57 -0.93 -12.63 4.07
C PHE A 57 -2.17 -13.36 4.58
N GLY A 58 -2.94 -14.04 3.74
CA GLY A 58 -4.20 -14.68 4.14
C GLY A 58 -4.01 -15.77 5.20
N HIS A 59 -2.85 -16.40 5.29
CA HIS A 59 -2.56 -17.36 6.36
C HIS A 59 -2.46 -16.72 7.77
N LEU A 60 -2.34 -15.40 7.86
CA LEU A 60 -2.23 -14.64 9.11
C LEU A 60 -3.58 -14.10 9.61
N LEU A 61 -4.64 -14.24 8.81
CA LEU A 61 -5.93 -13.59 9.01
C LEU A 61 -7.05 -14.60 8.81
N SER A 62 -8.10 -14.53 9.61
CA SER A 62 -9.33 -15.29 9.31
C SER A 62 -9.96 -14.79 8.01
N GLN A 63 -10.81 -15.61 7.37
CA GLN A 63 -11.50 -15.20 6.15
C GLN A 63 -12.29 -13.90 6.35
N GLU A 64 -12.99 -13.77 7.49
CA GLU A 64 -13.73 -12.54 7.84
C GLU A 64 -12.81 -11.31 7.95
N GLN A 65 -11.62 -11.47 8.55
CA GLN A 65 -10.64 -10.40 8.68
C GLN A 65 -10.07 -9.99 7.32
N GLN A 66 -9.84 -10.96 6.42
CA GLN A 66 -9.41 -10.69 5.04
C GLN A 66 -10.46 -9.90 4.25
N GLU A 67 -11.74 -10.30 4.37
CA GLU A 67 -12.88 -9.64 3.73
C GLU A 67 -13.07 -8.20 4.21
N LYS A 68 -12.75 -7.91 5.48
CA LYS A 68 -12.79 -6.54 6.03
C LYS A 68 -11.59 -5.71 5.60
N LEU A 69 -10.39 -6.28 5.63
CA LEU A 69 -9.14 -5.53 5.54
C LEU A 69 -8.68 -5.27 4.10
N PHE A 70 -8.69 -6.31 3.25
CA PHE A 70 -8.10 -6.19 1.91
C PHE A 70 -8.83 -5.20 1.01
N PRO A 71 -10.18 -5.16 0.95
CA PRO A 71 -10.87 -4.16 0.13
C PRO A 71 -10.56 -2.71 0.55
N LYS A 72 -10.44 -2.44 1.86
CA LYS A 72 -10.13 -1.09 2.38
C LYS A 72 -8.71 -0.67 2.01
N LEU A 73 -7.74 -1.56 2.27
CA LEU A 73 -6.35 -1.34 1.86
C LEU A 73 -6.23 -1.09 0.37
N MET A 74 -7.00 -1.81 -0.43
CA MET A 74 -7.02 -1.60 -1.86
C MET A 74 -7.63 -0.27 -2.26
N GLY A 75 -8.73 0.13 -1.64
CA GLY A 75 -9.35 1.44 -1.86
C GLY A 75 -8.40 2.60 -1.57
N TRP A 76 -7.51 2.45 -0.59
CA TRP A 76 -6.55 3.50 -0.23
C TRP A 76 -5.25 3.46 -1.03
N ALA A 77 -4.67 2.26 -1.18
CA ALA A 77 -3.36 2.10 -1.79
C ALA A 77 -3.37 2.20 -3.32
N GLY A 78 -4.52 1.97 -3.96
CA GLY A 78 -4.69 2.00 -5.42
C GLY A 78 -4.03 0.84 -6.17
N CYS A 79 -3.05 0.13 -5.58
CA CYS A 79 -2.42 -1.05 -6.17
C CYS A 79 -1.84 -2.03 -5.15
N ASN A 80 -1.61 -3.27 -5.60
CA ASN A 80 -1.08 -4.36 -4.76
C ASN A 80 0.28 -4.05 -4.14
N ILE A 81 1.19 -3.41 -4.88
CA ILE A 81 2.54 -3.16 -4.37
C ILE A 81 2.49 -2.16 -3.23
N LEU A 82 1.69 -1.10 -3.36
CA LEU A 82 1.52 -0.13 -2.29
C LEU A 82 0.82 -0.76 -1.09
N ALA A 83 -0.20 -1.58 -1.31
CA ALA A 83 -0.88 -2.29 -0.23
C ALA A 83 0.06 -3.25 0.52
N ILE A 84 0.85 -4.05 -0.21
CA ILE A 84 1.86 -4.95 0.35
C ILE A 84 2.95 -4.18 1.10
N HIS A 85 3.48 -3.12 0.48
CA HIS A 85 4.53 -2.29 1.07
C HIS A 85 4.05 -1.65 2.37
N TRP A 86 2.83 -1.11 2.37
CA TRP A 86 2.20 -0.59 3.57
C TRP A 86 2.08 -1.68 4.65
N PHE A 87 1.58 -2.85 4.28
CA PHE A 87 1.39 -3.98 5.20
C PHE A 87 2.70 -4.45 5.87
N GLU A 88 3.80 -4.45 5.12
CA GLU A 88 5.09 -4.97 5.58
C GLU A 88 5.98 -3.93 6.24
N ARG A 89 5.87 -2.66 5.86
CA ARG A 89 6.87 -1.63 6.22
C ARG A 89 6.33 -0.42 6.95
N TYR A 90 5.04 -0.11 6.82
CA TYR A 90 4.47 1.04 7.51
C TYR A 90 4.35 0.74 9.00
N LYS A 91 5.03 1.54 9.82
CA LYS A 91 5.03 1.40 11.28
C LYS A 91 3.92 2.26 11.86
N ILE A 92 2.86 1.63 12.36
CA ILE A 92 1.69 2.32 12.92
C ILE A 92 2.05 2.87 14.31
N PRO A 93 2.09 4.20 14.52
CA PRO A 93 2.50 4.78 15.80
C PRO A 93 1.60 4.36 16.96
N SER A 94 0.28 4.42 16.77
CA SER A 94 -0.74 4.03 17.76
C SER A 94 -0.74 2.54 18.10
N CYS A 95 -0.12 1.69 17.27
CA CYS A 95 0.08 0.26 17.56
C CYS A 95 1.48 -0.05 18.12
N GLY A 96 2.12 0.93 18.77
CA GLY A 96 3.44 0.78 19.38
C GLY A 96 4.54 0.59 18.33
N HIS A 97 4.45 1.35 17.22
CA HIS A 97 5.39 1.33 16.09
C HIS A 97 5.59 -0.06 15.50
N LYS A 98 4.50 -0.83 15.33
CA LYS A 98 4.52 -2.12 14.65
C LYS A 98 3.92 -2.03 13.26
N THR A 99 4.37 -2.90 12.37
CA THR A 99 3.75 -3.04 11.05
C THR A 99 2.49 -3.90 11.14
N PRO A 100 1.55 -3.75 10.20
CA PRO A 100 0.40 -4.66 10.07
C PRO A 100 0.82 -6.13 10.06
N PHE A 101 1.89 -6.47 9.34
CA PHE A 101 2.46 -7.81 9.34
C PHE A 101 2.90 -8.28 10.73
N GLU A 102 3.65 -7.45 11.46
CA GLU A 102 4.08 -7.76 12.82
C GLU A 102 2.90 -7.93 13.78
N LEU A 103 1.87 -7.09 13.66
CA LEU A 103 0.64 -7.17 14.48
C LEU A 103 -0.08 -8.49 14.24
N CYS A 104 -0.21 -8.93 12.98
CA CYS A 104 -0.82 -10.22 12.67
C CYS A 104 0.00 -11.39 13.22
N GLN A 105 1.33 -11.35 13.12
CA GLN A 105 2.20 -12.42 13.63
C GLN A 105 2.11 -12.61 15.15
N ILE A 106 1.87 -11.53 15.91
CA ILE A 106 1.75 -11.59 17.37
C ILE A 106 0.31 -11.73 17.87
N GLY A 107 -0.64 -12.00 16.97
CA GLY A 107 -2.06 -12.18 17.32
C GLY A 107 -2.80 -10.89 17.70
N GLN A 108 -2.26 -9.72 17.34
CA GLN A 108 -2.85 -8.41 17.60
C GLN A 108 -3.62 -7.86 16.39
N VAL A 109 -4.29 -8.74 15.64
CA VAL A 109 -5.06 -8.36 14.44
C VAL A 109 -6.18 -7.37 14.77
N GLU A 110 -6.81 -7.50 15.93
CA GLU A 110 -7.89 -6.59 16.34
C GLU A 110 -7.41 -5.13 16.48
N ALA A 111 -6.19 -4.92 16.98
CA ALA A 111 -5.61 -3.58 17.07
C ALA A 111 -5.40 -2.95 15.68
N LEU A 112 -4.98 -3.77 14.70
CA LEU A 112 -4.89 -3.36 13.30
C LEU A 112 -6.27 -3.00 12.74
N LEU A 113 -7.29 -3.83 12.96
CA LEU A 113 -8.64 -3.57 12.46
C LEU A 113 -9.25 -2.30 13.06
N SER A 114 -9.10 -2.08 14.38
CA SER A 114 -9.55 -0.85 15.02
C SER A 114 -8.84 0.40 14.45
N TYR A 115 -7.54 0.30 14.18
CA TYR A 115 -6.80 1.39 13.53
C TYR A 115 -7.33 1.68 12.11
N ILE A 116 -7.62 0.65 11.33
CA ILE A 116 -8.18 0.77 9.98
C ILE A 116 -9.57 1.42 10.01
N GLU A 117 -10.42 1.05 10.98
CA GLU A 117 -11.74 1.68 11.18
C GLU A 117 -11.61 3.15 11.58
N LEU A 118 -10.63 3.50 12.42
CA LEU A 118 -10.38 4.89 12.81
C LEU A 118 -9.99 5.76 11.61
N ILE A 119 -9.16 5.25 10.69
CA ILE A 119 -8.82 5.97 9.45
C ILE A 119 -10.08 6.29 8.63
N GLU A 120 -11.02 5.35 8.51
CA GLU A 120 -12.23 5.54 7.68
C GLU A 120 -13.15 6.65 8.20
N ILE A 121 -13.19 6.87 9.51
CA ILE A 121 -13.98 7.94 10.11
C ILE A 121 -13.23 9.27 10.21
N GLY A 122 -12.04 9.37 9.62
CA GLY A 122 -11.20 10.57 9.66
C GLY A 122 -10.42 10.75 10.97
N GLY A 123 -10.25 9.67 11.74
CA GLY A 123 -9.33 9.62 12.87
C GLY A 123 -7.90 9.62 12.36
N PHE A 124 -7.24 10.78 12.43
CA PHE A 124 -5.80 10.90 12.20
C PHE A 124 -5.08 10.76 13.55
N GLU A 125 -4.44 9.62 13.81
CA GLU A 125 -3.45 9.44 14.87
C GLU A 125 -2.19 8.73 14.37
#